data_AF-A0ABD5W681-F1
#
_entry.id   AF-A0ABD5W681-F1
#
_cell.length_a   1.000
_cell.length_b   1.000
_cell.length_c   1.000
_cell.angle_alpha   90.00
_cell.angle_beta   90.00
_cell.angle_gamma   90.00
#
_symmetry.space_group_name_H-M   'P 1'
#
loop_
_entity.id
_entity.type
_entity.pdbx_description
1 polymer ?
#
loop_
_entity_poly.entity_id
_entity_poly.type
_entity_poly.pdbx_seq_one_letter_code
_entity_poly.pdbx_strand_id
1 'polypeptide(L)' 'MTSDIYQLKQEINDAVGENEPPWKAYGRINIMTGVSLGPITEEDEVSDDQFEDVLQAAEEITGESFVVRQ' A
#
# COMPACT_ATOMS: atom_id res chain seq x y z
N MET A 1 5.13 -14.01 11.05
CA MET A 1 5.84 -13.14 10.09
C MET A 1 4.80 -12.19 9.57
N THR A 2 5.12 -10.91 9.45
CA THR A 2 4.19 -9.91 8.90
C THR A 2 4.40 -9.84 7.40
N SER A 3 3.32 -9.94 6.62
CA SER A 3 3.41 -9.92 5.16
C SER A 3 3.90 -8.59 4.61
N ASP A 4 4.56 -8.63 3.46
CA ASP A 4 5.15 -7.45 2.85
C ASP A 4 4.08 -6.42 2.45
N ILE A 5 2.94 -6.89 1.93
CA ILE A 5 1.81 -6.01 1.58
C ILE A 5 1.21 -5.32 2.80
N TYR A 6 1.22 -5.97 3.96
CA TYR A 6 0.81 -5.33 5.21
C TYR A 6 1.83 -4.28 5.66
N GLN A 7 3.13 -4.57 5.54
CA GLN A 7 4.19 -3.59 5.84
C GLN A 7 4.06 -2.35 4.93
N LEU A 8 3.89 -2.55 3.63
CA LEU A 8 3.66 -1.48 2.67
C LEU A 8 2.41 -0.65 3.00
N LYS A 9 1.31 -1.31 3.41
CA LYS A 9 0.12 -0.60 3.90
C LYS A 9 0.42 0.33 5.07
N GLN A 10 1.26 -0.09 6.03
CA GLN A 10 1.65 0.76 7.16
C GLN A 10 2.51 1.94 6.69
N GLU A 11 3.46 1.73 5.78
CA GLU A 11 4.27 2.83 5.24
C GLU A 11 3.42 3.85 4.47
N ILE A 12 2.47 3.39 3.66
CA ILE A 12 1.51 4.27 2.97
C ILE A 12 0.69 5.09 3.97
N ASN A 13 0.24 4.44 5.06
CA ASN A 13 -0.52 5.09 6.13
C ASN A 13 0.25 6.25 6.76
N ASP A 14 1.55 6.07 6.96
CA ASP A 14 2.41 7.09 7.57
C ASP A 14 2.74 8.21 6.57
N ALA A 15 2.93 7.87 5.28
CA ALA A 15 3.28 8.82 4.21
C ALA A 15 2.15 9.80 3.83
N VAL A 16 0.87 9.38 3.88
CA VAL A 16 -0.26 10.28 3.57
C VAL A 16 -0.43 11.42 4.60
N GLY A 17 0.23 11.30 5.76
CA GLY A 17 0.27 12.32 6.81
C GLY A 17 -1.09 12.59 7.48
N GLU A 18 -1.09 13.49 8.46
CA GLU A 18 -2.28 13.77 9.29
C GLU A 18 -3.41 14.53 8.55
N ASN A 19 -3.12 15.11 7.37
CA ASN A 19 -4.05 15.97 6.65
C ASN A 19 -4.92 15.23 5.62
N GLU A 20 -4.59 13.99 5.27
CA GLU A 20 -5.39 13.16 4.38
C GLU A 20 -5.69 11.81 5.03
N PRO A 21 -6.97 11.39 5.14
CA PRO A 21 -7.25 10.10 5.74
C PRO A 21 -6.74 8.95 4.85
N PRO A 22 -6.09 7.92 5.43
CA PRO A 22 -5.45 6.83 4.69
C PRO A 22 -6.35 6.09 3.69
N TRP A 23 -7.64 5.96 4.03
CA TRP A 23 -8.61 5.29 3.16
C TRP A 23 -8.77 5.95 1.77
N LYS A 24 -8.43 7.24 1.62
CA LYS A 24 -8.41 7.90 0.30
C LYS A 24 -7.26 7.41 -0.57
N ALA A 25 -6.07 7.23 0.00
CA ALA A 25 -4.95 6.64 -0.72
C ALA A 25 -5.26 5.18 -1.08
N TYR A 26 -5.76 4.39 -0.13
CA TYR A 26 -6.15 3.00 -0.38
C TYR A 26 -7.22 2.88 -1.48
N GLY A 27 -8.20 3.79 -1.51
CA GLY A 27 -9.21 3.82 -2.56
C GLY A 27 -8.63 4.11 -3.94
N ARG A 28 -7.68 5.05 -4.04
CA ARG A 28 -6.97 5.37 -5.30
C ARG A 28 -6.11 4.20 -5.77
N ILE A 29 -5.36 3.56 -4.87
CA ILE A 29 -4.56 2.37 -5.16
C ILE A 29 -5.45 1.24 -5.68
N ASN A 30 -6.59 0.98 -5.05
CA ASN A 30 -7.54 -0.03 -5.52
C ASN A 30 -8.07 0.26 -6.92
N ILE A 31 -8.37 1.53 -7.23
CA ILE A 31 -8.79 1.93 -8.59
C ILE A 31 -7.69 1.66 -9.63
N MET A 32 -6.41 1.85 -9.27
CA MET A 32 -5.27 1.67 -10.19
C MET A 32 -4.87 0.21 -10.37
N THR A 33 -4.96 -0.60 -9.32
CA THR A 33 -4.34 -1.95 -9.26
C THR A 33 -5.35 -3.09 -9.07
N GLY A 34 -6.57 -2.78 -8.64
CA GLY A 34 -7.55 -3.78 -8.20
C GLY A 34 -7.28 -4.39 -6.82
N VAL A 35 -6.20 -3.99 -6.14
CA VAL A 35 -5.85 -4.49 -4.80
C VAL A 35 -6.47 -3.60 -3.72
N SER A 36 -7.26 -4.20 -2.84
CA SER A 36 -7.92 -3.49 -1.74
C SER A 36 -7.06 -3.51 -0.47
N LEU A 37 -6.37 -2.42 -0.16
CA LEU A 37 -5.53 -2.32 1.05
C LEU A 37 -6.31 -2.14 2.36
N GLY A 38 -7.53 -1.64 2.29
CA GLY A 38 -8.40 -1.45 3.46
C GLY A 38 -8.48 -2.71 4.36
N PRO A 39 -8.90 -3.87 3.82
CA PRO A 39 -9.05 -5.11 4.59
C PRO A 39 -7.74 -5.88 4.87
N ILE A 40 -6.61 -5.55 4.24
CA ILE A 40 -5.34 -6.30 4.42
C ILE A 40 -4.93 -6.36 5.90
N THR A 41 -4.61 -7.56 6.34
CA THR A 41 -4.11 -7.95 7.67
C THR A 41 -2.67 -8.47 7.60
N GLU A 42 -2.03 -8.71 8.74
CA GLU A 42 -0.62 -9.11 8.83
C GLU A 42 -0.28 -10.44 8.14
N GLU A 43 -1.29 -11.29 7.89
CA GLU A 43 -1.12 -12.62 7.30
C GLU A 43 -1.54 -12.66 5.82
N ASP A 44 -2.13 -11.58 5.29
CA ASP A 44 -2.59 -11.55 3.91
C ASP A 44 -1.40 -11.41 2.96
N GLU A 45 -1.37 -12.26 1.94
CA GLU A 45 -0.35 -12.24 0.88
C GLU A 45 -0.99 -11.85 -0.46
N VAL A 46 -0.20 -11.24 -1.32
CA VAL A 46 -0.54 -10.96 -2.72
C VAL A 46 0.57 -11.51 -3.61
N SER A 47 0.33 -11.68 -4.90
CA SER A 47 1.41 -12.09 -5.80
C SER A 47 2.44 -10.98 -5.96
N ASP A 48 3.68 -11.33 -6.34
CA ASP A 48 4.76 -10.36 -6.60
C ASP A 48 4.32 -9.26 -7.59
N ASP A 49 3.63 -9.62 -8.67
CA ASP A 49 3.12 -8.65 -9.65
C ASP A 49 2.12 -7.66 -9.01
N GLN A 50 1.24 -8.13 -8.14
CA GLN A 50 0.27 -7.29 -7.43
C GLN A 50 0.96 -6.39 -6.41
N PHE A 51 2.00 -6.90 -5.76
CA PHE A 51 2.80 -6.14 -4.82
C PHE A 51 3.52 -4.98 -5.51
N GLU A 52 4.18 -5.25 -6.64
CA GLU A 52 4.89 -4.24 -7.43
C GLU A 52 3.91 -3.20 -8.03
N ASP A 53 2.73 -3.63 -8.49
CA ASP A 53 1.67 -2.70 -8.94
C ASP A 53 1.21 -1.77 -7.80
N VAL A 54 1.02 -2.30 -6.59
CA VAL A 54 0.65 -1.49 -5.41
C VAL A 54 1.79 -0.55 -5.02
N LEU A 55 3.03 -1.03 -5.02
CA LEU A 55 4.22 -0.23 -4.72
C LEU A 55 4.29 0.98 -5.65
N GLN A 56 4.20 0.75 -6.97
CA GLN A 56 4.23 1.83 -7.95
C GLN A 56 3.06 2.81 -7.79
N ALA A 57 1.85 2.31 -7.57
CA ALA A 57 0.68 3.16 -7.35
C ALA A 57 0.81 4.01 -6.07
N ALA A 58 1.37 3.44 -5.00
CA ALA A 58 1.64 4.15 -3.77
C ALA A 58 2.62 5.30 -4.00
N GLU A 59 3.75 5.07 -4.68
CA GLU A 59 4.73 6.11 -4.98
C GLU A 59 4.14 7.26 -5.81
N GLU A 60 3.30 6.94 -6.80
CA GLU A 60 2.61 7.97 -7.60
C GLU A 60 1.65 8.82 -6.77
N ILE A 61 0.95 8.20 -5.82
CA ILE A 61 -0.07 8.86 -4.99
C ILE A 61 0.54 9.71 -3.89
N THR A 62 1.58 9.21 -3.21
CA THR A 62 2.21 9.89 -2.07
C THR A 62 3.36 10.80 -2.51
N GLY A 63 3.98 10.53 -3.66
CA GLY A 63 5.21 11.18 -4.09
C GLY A 63 6.46 10.73 -3.32
N GLU A 64 6.33 9.71 -2.47
CA GLU A 64 7.42 9.12 -1.70
C GLU A 64 7.88 7.80 -2.33
N SER A 65 9.14 7.44 -2.15
CA SER A 65 9.65 6.12 -2.54
C SER A 65 9.60 5.16 -1.37
N PHE A 66 9.07 3.97 -1.59
CA PHE A 66 8.91 2.94 -0.57
C PHE A 66 9.97 1.85 -0.76
N VAL A 67 10.55 1.36 0.33
CA VAL A 67 11.51 0.25 0.30
C VAL A 67 11.01 -0.83 1.23
N VAL A 68 10.07 -1.63 0.72
CA VAL A 68 9.50 -2.75 1.47
C VAL A 68 10.11 -4.03 0.94
N ARG A 69 11.19 -4.50 1.57
CA ARG A 69 11.74 -5.86 1.39
C ARG A 69 12.37 -6.34 2.71
N GLN A 70 12.10 -7.60 3.08
CA GLN A 70 12.66 -8.30 4.25
C GLN A 70 14.16 -8.54 4.13
#